data_AF-A0A9J7AQ24-F1
#
_entry.id   AF-A0A9J7AQ24-F1
#
_cell.length_a   1.000
_cell.length_b   1.000
_cell.length_c   1.000
_cell.angle_alpha   90.00
_cell.angle_beta   90.00
_cell.angle_gamma   90.00
#
_symmetry.space_group_name_H-M   'P 1'
#
loop_
_entity.id
_entity.type
_entity.pdbx_description
1 polymer ?
#
loop_
_entity_poly.entity_id
_entity_poly.type
_entity_poly.pdbx_seq_one_letter_code
_entity_poly.pdbx_strand_id
1 'polypeptide(L)'
;MRNAISKLPTALVLAQIGTMFLAFPAIADSGTHPRLKVINGCDQPIAIQNIVGSGGGSLDAPNPAVLKKKGDSITYNIPDKGLAGTRFWPTMAVSCPDDGSDCSIGESGGPGLACPDGVGCAPPVDSKFEGTFGCFDSVAKKGGCLINPSSGTPLPSSDGWDTSMVDGYTLPYKVEVKGSCPGGPKNNTIDCSKLSFASCPTDEDLSTDGTYPALKNENLVLNFPTATGGKTNVQTGCYSPCSKLTIGNWQNIPNPPFTNGPVTYQPSDPQADYYCCGGDIGPEACRNGPVVKTSYVELIHKFCPQTYAYAYDDGTGNFSCPATAETIYEVTFFCPLVAD
;
A
#
# COMPACT_ATOMS: atom_id res chain seq x y z
N MET A 1 -75.28 22.05 -36.54
CA MET A 1 -76.39 22.19 -35.57
C MET A 1 -76.09 21.30 -34.37
N ARG A 2 -76.41 21.79 -33.18
CA ARG A 2 -76.06 21.25 -31.86
C ARG A 2 -76.83 19.96 -31.52
N ASN A 3 -76.22 19.16 -30.63
CA ASN A 3 -76.76 18.36 -29.51
C ASN A 3 -76.05 16.98 -29.46
N ALA A 4 -75.04 16.78 -28.60
CA ALA A 4 -75.08 16.56 -27.14
C ALA A 4 -75.68 15.20 -26.74
N ILE A 5 -74.84 14.32 -26.16
CA ILE A 5 -74.98 13.71 -24.81
C ILE A 5 -73.77 12.79 -24.56
N SER A 6 -73.06 13.09 -23.47
CA SER A 6 -72.00 12.30 -22.84
C SER A 6 -72.58 11.22 -21.90
N LYS A 7 -71.92 10.06 -21.77
CA LYS A 7 -71.41 9.52 -20.48
C LYS A 7 -70.76 8.11 -20.63
N LEU A 8 -69.49 8.07 -20.20
CA LEU A 8 -68.61 6.99 -19.68
C LEU A 8 -68.53 5.61 -20.37
N PRO A 9 -67.31 5.12 -20.70
CA PRO A 9 -67.01 3.70 -20.75
C PRO A 9 -66.54 3.17 -19.40
N THR A 10 -66.99 1.96 -19.11
CA THR A 10 -66.64 1.08 -18.00
C THR A 10 -65.13 0.86 -17.91
N ALA A 11 -64.53 1.14 -16.76
CA ALA A 11 -63.15 0.75 -16.46
C ALA A 11 -63.06 -0.78 -16.33
N LEU A 12 -62.35 -1.42 -17.26
CA LEU A 12 -61.95 -2.81 -17.11
C LEU A 12 -60.68 -2.84 -16.24
N VAL A 13 -60.82 -3.34 -15.02
CA VAL A 13 -59.73 -3.57 -14.07
C VAL A 13 -58.80 -4.64 -14.65
N LEU A 14 -57.64 -4.27 -15.15
CA LEU A 14 -56.54 -5.21 -15.34
C LEU A 14 -56.00 -5.57 -13.95
N ALA A 15 -56.19 -6.82 -13.53
CA ALA A 15 -55.51 -7.35 -12.36
C ALA A 15 -54.00 -7.42 -12.67
N GLN A 16 -53.23 -6.48 -12.10
CA GLN A 16 -51.78 -6.60 -12.03
C GLN A 16 -51.46 -7.82 -11.16
N ILE A 17 -51.01 -8.89 -11.80
CA ILE A 17 -50.32 -9.99 -11.11
C ILE A 17 -48.96 -9.40 -10.70
N GLY A 18 -48.92 -8.79 -9.52
CA GLY A 18 -47.69 -8.36 -8.89
C GLY A 18 -46.83 -9.59 -8.63
N THR A 19 -45.75 -9.74 -9.40
CA THR A 19 -44.71 -10.72 -9.12
C THR A 19 -44.03 -10.25 -7.85
N MET A 20 -44.44 -10.82 -6.71
CA MET A 20 -43.80 -10.58 -5.42
C MET A 20 -42.43 -11.25 -5.48
N PHE A 21 -41.40 -10.49 -5.87
CA PHE A 21 -40.02 -10.91 -5.67
C PHE A 21 -39.81 -11.01 -4.15
N LEU A 22 -39.79 -12.23 -3.64
CA LEU A 22 -39.24 -12.51 -2.33
C LEU A 22 -37.76 -12.14 -2.40
N ALA A 23 -37.41 -10.96 -1.86
CA ALA A 23 -36.04 -10.63 -1.53
C ALA A 23 -35.60 -11.63 -0.47
N PHE A 24 -34.90 -12.68 -0.88
CA PHE A 24 -34.16 -13.51 0.06
C PHE A 24 -33.14 -12.61 0.73
N PRO A 25 -33.09 -12.54 2.07
CA PRO A 25 -31.97 -11.90 2.73
C PRO A 25 -30.71 -12.61 2.23
N ALA A 26 -29.76 -11.86 1.68
CA ALA A 26 -28.44 -12.39 1.40
C ALA A 26 -27.95 -13.03 2.70
N ILE A 27 -27.76 -14.34 2.70
CA ILE A 27 -27.18 -15.05 3.84
C ILE A 27 -25.76 -14.51 3.95
N ALA A 28 -25.55 -13.59 4.87
CA ALA A 28 -24.23 -13.11 5.23
C ALA A 28 -23.50 -14.29 5.88
N ASP A 29 -22.75 -15.06 5.08
CA ASP A 29 -21.70 -15.91 5.61
C ASP A 29 -20.66 -14.96 6.22
N SER A 30 -20.75 -14.76 7.53
CA SER A 30 -20.00 -13.76 8.30
C SER A 30 -18.69 -14.33 8.85
N GLY A 31 -18.14 -15.35 8.19
CA GLY A 31 -16.89 -15.98 8.60
C GLY A 31 -15.70 -15.04 8.44
N THR A 32 -14.73 -15.17 9.34
CA THR A 32 -13.40 -14.58 9.22
C THR A 32 -12.37 -15.64 9.58
N HIS A 33 -11.20 -15.60 8.92
CA HIS A 33 -10.10 -16.53 9.20
C HIS A 33 -8.78 -15.76 9.34
N PRO A 34 -7.84 -16.25 10.17
CA PRO A 34 -6.52 -15.65 10.29
C PRO A 34 -5.75 -15.86 8.98
N ARG A 35 -5.51 -14.78 8.24
CA ARG A 35 -4.86 -14.87 6.91
C ARG A 35 -3.65 -13.96 6.74
N LEU A 36 -3.45 -13.02 7.66
CA LEU A 36 -2.23 -12.22 7.76
C LEU A 36 -1.79 -12.18 9.22
N LYS A 37 -0.51 -12.46 9.46
CA LYS A 37 0.13 -12.30 10.77
C LYS A 37 1.35 -11.42 10.61
N VAL A 38 1.43 -10.38 11.42
CA VAL A 38 2.56 -9.45 11.43
C VAL A 38 3.32 -9.61 12.74
N ILE A 39 4.64 -9.75 12.66
CA ILE A 39 5.54 -10.08 13.75
C ILE A 39 6.58 -8.96 13.88
N ASN A 40 6.83 -8.54 15.11
CA ASN A 40 7.95 -7.65 15.42
C ASN A 40 9.26 -8.45 15.49
N GLY A 41 10.15 -8.26 14.53
CA GLY A 41 11.51 -8.77 14.52
C GLY A 41 12.53 -7.83 15.19
N CYS A 42 12.11 -6.62 15.55
CA CYS A 42 12.90 -5.60 16.23
C CYS A 42 12.95 -5.84 17.74
N ASP A 43 14.05 -5.45 18.39
CA ASP A 43 14.11 -5.36 19.85
C ASP A 43 13.40 -4.11 20.40
N GLN A 44 13.03 -3.18 19.52
CA GLN A 44 12.26 -1.98 19.83
C GLN A 44 10.77 -2.16 19.50
N PRO A 45 9.87 -1.39 20.14
CA PRO A 45 8.46 -1.38 19.78
C PRO A 45 8.24 -0.94 18.32
N ILE A 46 7.30 -1.60 17.65
CA ILE A 46 6.74 -1.14 16.37
C ILE A 46 5.22 -1.06 16.48
N ALA A 47 4.61 -0.19 15.69
CA ALA A 47 3.15 -0.11 15.56
C ALA A 47 2.75 -0.44 14.12
N ILE A 48 1.91 -1.45 13.94
CA ILE A 48 1.46 -1.87 12.61
C ILE A 48 0.21 -1.08 12.25
N GLN A 49 0.35 -0.29 11.19
CA GLN A 49 -0.74 0.47 10.59
C GLN A 49 -1.42 -0.36 9.51
N ASN A 50 -2.69 -0.07 9.27
CA ASN A 50 -3.42 -0.62 8.15
C ASN A 50 -4.39 0.38 7.53
N ILE A 51 -4.73 0.13 6.27
CA ILE A 51 -5.83 0.81 5.58
C ILE A 51 -6.55 -0.19 4.68
N VAL A 52 -7.86 -0.01 4.55
CA VAL A 52 -8.70 -0.70 3.58
C VAL A 52 -9.18 0.34 2.58
N GLY A 53 -9.06 0.05 1.28
CA GLY A 53 -9.51 0.94 0.22
C GLY A 53 -11.00 1.25 0.31
N SER A 54 -11.41 2.39 -0.25
CA SER A 54 -12.82 2.78 -0.28
C SER A 54 -13.67 1.70 -0.95
N GLY A 55 -14.73 1.25 -0.27
CA GLY A 55 -15.58 0.15 -0.74
C GLY A 55 -14.93 -1.24 -0.65
N GLY A 56 -13.71 -1.35 -0.12
CA GLY A 56 -12.94 -2.60 -0.01
C GLY A 56 -13.37 -3.52 1.13
N GLY A 57 -14.45 -3.19 1.84
CA GLY A 57 -14.96 -3.95 2.98
C GLY A 57 -14.61 -3.31 4.32
N SER A 58 -14.57 -4.13 5.37
CA SER A 58 -14.24 -3.68 6.73
C SER A 58 -13.34 -4.72 7.40
N LEU A 59 -12.31 -4.23 8.06
CA LEU A 59 -11.39 -5.03 8.85
C LEU A 59 -11.60 -4.68 10.32
N ASP A 60 -12.05 -5.64 11.11
CA ASP A 60 -12.18 -5.50 12.57
C ASP A 60 -10.84 -5.83 13.22
N ALA A 61 -9.98 -4.82 13.33
CA ALA A 61 -8.65 -4.96 13.93
C ALA A 61 -8.18 -3.62 14.52
N PRO A 62 -7.28 -3.65 15.51
CA PRO A 62 -6.59 -2.45 15.98
C PRO A 62 -5.84 -1.73 14.86
N ASN A 63 -5.87 -0.40 14.90
CA ASN A 63 -5.12 0.46 14.00
C ASN A 63 -4.76 1.78 14.73
N PRO A 64 -3.51 1.94 15.21
CA PRO A 64 -2.40 0.99 15.12
C PRO A 64 -2.55 -0.26 15.99
N ALA A 65 -1.78 -1.29 15.64
CA ALA A 65 -1.50 -2.44 16.51
C ALA A 65 -0.06 -2.37 17.06
N VAL A 66 0.10 -2.08 18.35
CA VAL A 66 1.42 -1.92 18.98
C VAL A 66 2.02 -3.28 19.39
N LEU A 67 3.21 -3.59 18.88
CA LEU A 67 3.99 -4.78 19.18
C LEU A 67 5.26 -4.37 19.95
N LYS A 68 5.27 -4.57 21.28
CA LYS A 68 6.19 -3.90 22.20
C LYS A 68 7.61 -4.47 22.20
N LYS A 69 7.75 -5.77 21.91
CA LYS A 69 9.04 -6.46 21.94
C LYS A 69 9.16 -7.45 20.80
N LYS A 70 10.39 -7.88 20.55
CA LYS A 70 10.71 -8.93 19.60
C LYS A 70 9.87 -10.19 19.84
N GLY A 71 9.29 -10.71 18.77
CA GLY A 71 8.41 -11.87 18.77
C GLY A 71 6.95 -11.58 19.08
N ASP A 72 6.59 -10.37 19.55
CA ASP A 72 5.20 -9.96 19.62
C ASP A 72 4.58 -9.97 18.21
N SER A 73 3.30 -10.32 18.12
CA SER A 73 2.61 -10.41 16.83
C SER A 73 1.15 -10.04 16.92
N ILE A 74 0.60 -9.54 15.82
CA ILE A 74 -0.84 -9.41 15.58
C ILE A 74 -1.26 -10.34 14.45
N THR A 75 -2.46 -10.91 14.57
CA THR A 75 -3.11 -11.67 13.50
C THR A 75 -4.37 -10.95 13.06
N TYR A 76 -4.48 -10.69 11.77
CA TYR A 76 -5.64 -10.09 11.13
C TYR A 76 -6.57 -11.19 10.62
N ASN A 77 -7.79 -11.22 11.15
CA ASN A 77 -8.85 -12.10 10.69
C ASN A 77 -9.54 -11.45 9.49
N ILE A 78 -9.33 -12.02 8.32
CA ILE A 78 -9.85 -11.49 7.07
C ILE A 78 -11.23 -12.11 6.79
N PRO A 79 -12.24 -11.32 6.38
CA PRO A 79 -13.56 -11.84 6.01
C PRO A 79 -13.51 -12.86 4.88
N ASP A 80 -14.29 -13.94 5.02
CA ASP A 80 -14.38 -15.02 4.01
C ASP A 80 -15.00 -14.54 2.70
N LYS A 81 -15.79 -13.47 2.74
CA LYS A 81 -16.30 -12.79 1.55
C LYS A 81 -15.23 -11.99 0.78
N GLY A 82 -14.03 -11.86 1.33
CA GLY A 82 -12.92 -11.09 0.79
C GLY A 82 -12.81 -9.67 1.37
N LEU A 83 -11.65 -9.05 1.13
CA LEU A 83 -11.26 -7.72 1.58
C LEU A 83 -10.33 -7.09 0.52
N ALA A 84 -10.73 -5.98 -0.09
CA ALA A 84 -10.04 -5.43 -1.25
C ALA A 84 -9.19 -4.19 -0.93
N GLY A 85 -8.03 -4.09 -1.60
CA GLY A 85 -7.20 -2.88 -1.57
C GLY A 85 -6.67 -2.55 -0.18
N THR A 86 -6.01 -3.50 0.47
CA THR A 86 -5.44 -3.32 1.80
C THR A 86 -3.95 -3.00 1.73
N ARG A 87 -3.47 -2.23 2.71
CA ARG A 87 -2.04 -2.00 2.94
C ARG A 87 -1.73 -2.12 4.42
N PHE A 88 -0.57 -2.68 4.72
CA PHE A 88 -0.03 -2.81 6.07
C PHE A 88 1.42 -2.37 6.08
N TRP A 89 1.80 -1.54 7.06
CA TRP A 89 3.16 -1.05 7.21
C TRP A 89 3.51 -0.80 8.67
N PRO A 90 4.79 -0.87 9.06
CA PRO A 90 5.22 -0.58 10.41
C PRO A 90 5.54 0.91 10.57
N THR A 91 5.21 1.45 11.74
CA THR A 91 5.83 2.67 12.27
C THR A 91 6.73 2.31 13.44
N MET A 92 7.78 3.10 13.63
CA MET A 92 8.77 2.86 14.67
C MET A 92 9.27 4.16 15.30
N ALA A 93 9.52 4.08 16.60
CA ALA A 93 10.20 5.08 17.40
C ALA A 93 11.71 5.05 17.18
N VAL A 94 12.28 6.15 16.70
CA VAL A 94 13.54 6.65 17.29
C VAL A 94 13.20 7.55 18.51
N SER A 95 11.97 8.10 18.58
CA SER A 95 11.41 8.83 19.73
C SER A 95 9.86 8.81 19.81
N CYS A 96 9.17 7.66 19.71
CA CYS A 96 7.73 7.61 20.05
C CYS A 96 7.55 7.40 21.56
N PRO A 97 6.62 8.10 22.21
CA PRO A 97 6.06 7.71 23.52
C PRO A 97 5.33 6.35 23.45
N ASP A 98 4.99 5.79 24.61
CA ASP A 98 4.36 4.46 24.76
C ASP A 98 2.97 4.29 24.08
N ASP A 99 2.37 5.36 23.54
CA ASP A 99 1.06 5.37 22.89
C ASP A 99 1.10 5.19 21.36
N GLY A 100 2.28 5.17 20.75
CA GLY A 100 2.46 4.94 19.32
C GLY A 100 2.19 6.17 18.42
N SER A 101 2.13 7.37 19.00
CA SER A 101 2.14 8.65 18.29
C SER A 101 3.56 9.26 18.21
N ASP A 102 3.77 10.27 17.37
CA ASP A 102 5.03 11.03 17.24
C ASP A 102 6.24 10.18 16.80
N CYS A 103 5.99 9.27 15.85
CA CYS A 103 6.97 8.33 15.37
C CYS A 103 7.85 8.89 14.26
N SER A 104 9.17 8.72 14.43
CA SER A 104 10.15 9.19 13.46
C SER A 104 10.16 8.41 12.15
N ILE A 105 9.66 7.17 12.15
CA ILE A 105 9.62 6.30 10.98
C ILE A 105 8.16 5.91 10.70
N GLY A 106 7.75 6.15 9.45
CA GLY A 106 6.53 5.62 8.83
C GLY A 106 5.19 6.23 9.28
N GLU A 107 5.22 7.31 10.04
CA GLU A 107 4.01 8.06 10.45
C GLU A 107 3.46 8.91 9.29
N SER A 108 3.04 8.24 8.22
CA SER A 108 2.69 8.85 6.94
C SER A 108 1.25 9.37 6.85
N GLY A 109 0.57 9.55 7.99
CA GLY A 109 -0.73 10.24 8.06
C GLY A 109 -1.93 9.42 7.55
N GLY A 110 -1.92 8.11 7.74
CA GLY A 110 -3.10 7.26 7.48
C GLY A 110 -4.33 7.62 8.35
N PRO A 111 -5.53 7.10 8.03
CA PRO A 111 -6.76 7.44 8.75
C PRO A 111 -6.64 7.24 10.27
N GLY A 112 -6.80 8.32 11.03
CA GLY A 112 -6.73 8.29 12.50
C GLY A 112 -5.32 8.41 13.09
N LEU A 113 -4.28 8.57 12.26
CA LEU A 113 -2.93 8.83 12.73
C LEU A 113 -2.73 10.33 12.97
N ALA A 114 -2.36 10.68 14.21
CA ALA A 114 -1.78 11.98 14.50
C ALA A 114 -0.40 12.08 13.85
N CYS A 115 0.10 13.29 13.68
CA CYS A 115 1.44 13.53 13.16
C CYS A 115 2.18 14.45 14.13
N PRO A 116 3.53 14.41 14.18
CA PRO A 116 4.26 15.13 15.20
C PRO A 116 4.03 16.64 15.11
N ASP A 117 3.70 17.23 16.26
CA ASP A 117 3.40 18.67 16.36
C ASP A 117 4.60 19.52 15.92
N GLY A 118 4.32 20.55 15.11
CA GLY A 118 5.34 21.47 14.58
C GLY A 118 6.24 20.89 13.48
N VAL A 119 6.12 19.59 13.18
CA VAL A 119 6.95 18.87 12.20
C VAL A 119 6.11 18.30 11.05
N GLY A 120 4.89 17.83 11.32
CA GLY A 120 3.98 17.24 10.34
C GLY A 120 4.30 15.78 10.01
N CYS A 121 3.45 15.14 9.21
CA CYS A 121 3.53 13.70 8.93
C CYS A 121 4.76 13.32 8.11
N ALA A 122 5.29 12.12 8.37
CA ALA A 122 6.30 11.51 7.53
C ALA A 122 5.84 11.40 6.07
N PRO A 123 6.75 11.44 5.09
CA PRO A 123 6.41 11.04 3.72
C PRO A 123 5.99 9.55 3.72
N PRO A 124 5.02 9.13 2.87
CA PRO A 124 4.56 7.73 2.77
C PRO A 124 5.54 6.76 2.08
N VAL A 125 6.83 6.80 2.45
CA VAL A 125 7.94 5.99 1.93
C VAL A 125 8.04 4.59 2.57
N ASP A 126 6.90 4.04 2.99
CA ASP A 126 6.87 2.87 3.86
C ASP A 126 7.17 1.55 3.14
N SER A 127 7.84 0.62 3.83
CA SER A 127 7.88 -0.78 3.42
C SER A 127 6.50 -1.43 3.64
N LYS A 128 5.82 -1.76 2.54
CA LYS A 128 4.40 -2.16 2.57
C LYS A 128 4.21 -3.63 2.22
N PHE A 129 3.25 -4.26 2.91
CA PHE A 129 2.53 -5.42 2.39
C PHE A 129 1.19 -4.91 1.84
N GLU A 130 0.92 -5.18 0.56
CA GLU A 130 -0.33 -4.79 -0.10
C GLU A 130 -1.10 -6.04 -0.49
N GLY A 131 -2.43 -6.00 -0.37
CA GLY A 131 -3.24 -7.19 -0.59
C GLY A 131 -4.69 -6.91 -0.95
N THR A 132 -5.21 -7.68 -1.90
CA THR A 132 -6.63 -7.92 -2.08
C THR A 132 -6.88 -9.38 -1.75
N PHE A 133 -7.52 -9.62 -0.61
CA PHE A 133 -7.85 -10.96 -0.16
C PHE A 133 -9.11 -11.45 -0.85
N GLY A 134 -9.00 -12.57 -1.56
CA GLY A 134 -10.07 -13.21 -2.29
C GLY A 134 -11.15 -13.80 -1.39
N CYS A 135 -12.27 -14.09 -2.03
CA CYS A 135 -13.46 -14.71 -1.44
C CYS A 135 -13.29 -16.22 -1.35
N PHE A 136 -13.70 -16.85 -0.24
CA PHE A 136 -13.67 -18.31 -0.14
C PHE A 136 -14.69 -18.93 -1.10
N ASP A 137 -14.33 -20.08 -1.70
CA ASP A 137 -15.20 -20.82 -2.62
C ASP A 137 -16.57 -21.16 -2.03
N SER A 138 -16.62 -21.44 -0.73
CA SER A 138 -17.87 -21.74 0.01
C SER A 138 -18.84 -20.54 0.01
N VAL A 139 -18.29 -19.32 0.09
CA VAL A 139 -19.04 -18.06 0.05
C VAL A 139 -19.39 -17.69 -1.40
N ALA A 140 -18.45 -17.89 -2.32
CA ALA A 140 -18.63 -17.63 -3.75
C ALA A 140 -19.79 -18.43 -4.35
N LYS A 141 -19.92 -19.72 -4.01
CA LYS A 141 -21.02 -20.59 -4.47
C LYS A 141 -22.41 -20.10 -4.04
N LYS A 142 -22.48 -19.25 -3.02
CA LYS A 142 -23.73 -18.65 -2.51
C LYS A 142 -23.96 -17.22 -3.03
N GLY A 143 -23.05 -16.69 -3.85
CA GLY A 143 -23.08 -15.31 -4.33
C GLY A 143 -22.78 -14.28 -3.24
N GLY A 144 -22.07 -14.67 -2.18
CA GLY A 144 -21.82 -13.83 -1.00
C GLY A 144 -20.53 -12.99 -1.05
N CYS A 145 -19.77 -13.03 -2.14
CA CYS A 145 -18.49 -12.33 -2.22
C CYS A 145 -18.65 -10.82 -2.22
N LEU A 146 -17.69 -10.14 -1.61
CA LEU A 146 -17.54 -8.69 -1.73
C LEU A 146 -17.33 -8.32 -3.21
N ILE A 147 -17.94 -7.21 -3.63
CA ILE A 147 -17.70 -6.63 -4.95
C ILE A 147 -16.40 -5.84 -4.89
N ASN A 148 -15.48 -6.15 -5.80
CA ASN A 148 -14.25 -5.39 -5.96
C ASN A 148 -14.60 -3.96 -6.41
N PRO A 149 -14.25 -2.93 -5.63
CA PRO A 149 -14.61 -1.55 -5.93
C PRO A 149 -13.95 -1.02 -7.21
N SER A 150 -12.82 -1.59 -7.63
CA SER A 150 -12.08 -1.16 -8.83
C SER A 150 -12.64 -1.74 -10.13
N SER A 151 -13.28 -2.92 -10.08
CA SER A 151 -13.81 -3.59 -11.28
C SER A 151 -15.34 -3.70 -11.32
N GLY A 152 -16.02 -3.53 -10.19
CA GLY A 152 -17.47 -3.75 -10.07
C GLY A 152 -17.89 -5.23 -10.13
N THR A 153 -16.94 -6.18 -10.08
CA THR A 153 -17.20 -7.62 -10.11
C THR A 153 -16.97 -8.27 -8.75
N PRO A 154 -17.59 -9.42 -8.43
CA PRO A 154 -17.24 -10.18 -7.23
C PRO A 154 -15.74 -10.48 -7.15
N LEU A 155 -15.18 -10.43 -5.94
CA LEU A 155 -13.80 -10.84 -5.70
C LEU A 155 -13.59 -12.32 -6.10
N PRO A 156 -12.43 -12.66 -6.70
CA PRO A 156 -12.12 -14.02 -7.08
C PRO A 156 -11.80 -14.89 -5.87
N SER A 157 -11.71 -16.22 -6.08
CA SER A 157 -11.25 -17.18 -5.08
C SER A 157 -9.72 -17.25 -4.91
N SER A 158 -9.06 -16.14 -5.16
CA SER A 158 -7.62 -15.99 -5.04
C SER A 158 -7.29 -14.65 -4.41
N ASP A 159 -6.25 -14.63 -3.59
CA ASP A 159 -5.61 -13.40 -3.16
C ASP A 159 -4.76 -12.86 -4.30
N GLY A 160 -4.73 -11.55 -4.44
CA GLY A 160 -3.67 -10.82 -5.14
C GLY A 160 -2.91 -10.01 -4.11
N TRP A 161 -1.59 -10.14 -4.05
CA TRP A 161 -0.79 -9.45 -3.04
C TRP A 161 0.62 -9.22 -3.52
N ASP A 162 1.28 -8.27 -2.88
CA ASP A 162 2.66 -7.94 -3.14
C ASP A 162 3.33 -7.35 -1.89
N THR A 163 4.63 -7.19 -1.99
CA THR A 163 5.35 -6.26 -1.15
C THR A 163 5.91 -5.15 -2.03
N SER A 164 5.82 -3.92 -1.53
CA SER A 164 6.00 -2.74 -2.35
C SER A 164 7.01 -1.79 -1.73
N MET A 165 7.99 -1.41 -2.54
CA MET A 165 8.96 -0.34 -2.28
C MET A 165 8.84 0.75 -3.35
N VAL A 166 7.70 0.83 -4.04
CA VAL A 166 7.39 1.83 -5.07
C VAL A 166 7.48 3.24 -4.51
N ASP A 167 7.07 3.42 -3.26
CA ASP A 167 7.10 4.72 -2.61
C ASP A 167 8.41 4.98 -1.84
N GLY A 168 9.28 3.99 -1.70
CA GLY A 168 10.44 4.04 -0.82
C GLY A 168 10.49 2.85 0.13
N TYR A 169 11.39 2.89 1.11
CA TYR A 169 11.41 1.89 2.17
C TYR A 169 11.75 2.47 3.55
N THR A 170 11.25 1.79 4.57
CA THR A 170 11.54 2.02 5.98
C THR A 170 12.16 0.78 6.61
N LEU A 171 11.37 -0.09 7.25
CA LEU A 171 11.89 -1.26 7.94
C LEU A 171 12.11 -2.44 6.97
N PRO A 172 13.27 -3.14 7.05
CA PRO A 172 13.47 -4.40 6.37
C PRO A 172 12.44 -5.43 6.81
N TYR A 173 12.12 -6.39 5.95
CA TYR A 173 11.12 -7.40 6.28
C TYR A 173 11.42 -8.77 5.69
N LYS A 174 10.66 -9.76 6.14
CA LYS A 174 10.55 -11.06 5.51
C LYS A 174 9.07 -11.46 5.47
N VAL A 175 8.64 -12.03 4.35
CA VAL A 175 7.31 -12.62 4.19
C VAL A 175 7.46 -14.12 3.98
N GLU A 176 6.71 -14.91 4.74
CA GLU A 176 6.58 -16.36 4.54
C GLU A 176 5.12 -16.71 4.28
N VAL A 177 4.86 -17.36 3.15
CA VAL A 177 3.52 -17.84 2.78
C VAL A 177 3.35 -19.26 3.29
N LYS A 178 2.38 -19.46 4.19
CA LYS A 178 1.96 -20.79 4.64
C LYS A 178 0.83 -21.30 3.74
N GLY A 179 0.71 -22.62 3.66
CA GLY A 179 -0.21 -23.29 2.74
C GLY A 179 0.37 -23.45 1.32
N SER A 180 -0.50 -23.83 0.39
CA SER A 180 -0.13 -23.99 -1.02
C SER A 180 -0.36 -22.68 -1.77
N CYS A 181 0.71 -22.09 -2.32
CA CYS A 181 0.61 -20.91 -3.17
C CYS A 181 1.45 -21.08 -4.45
N PRO A 182 0.91 -21.74 -5.49
CA PRO A 182 1.63 -21.95 -6.75
C PRO A 182 1.98 -20.66 -7.50
N GLY A 183 1.18 -19.61 -7.35
CA GLY A 183 1.44 -18.27 -7.91
C GLY A 183 2.16 -17.33 -6.94
N GLY A 184 2.79 -17.88 -5.90
CA GLY A 184 3.51 -17.13 -4.87
C GLY A 184 4.99 -16.92 -5.21
N PRO A 185 5.73 -16.25 -4.31
CA PRO A 185 7.17 -16.10 -4.45
C PRO A 185 7.86 -17.46 -4.42
N LYS A 186 9.04 -17.53 -5.03
CA LYS A 186 9.94 -18.68 -4.97
C LYS A 186 10.16 -19.10 -3.52
N ASN A 187 10.03 -20.40 -3.25
CA ASN A 187 10.12 -20.99 -1.92
C ASN A 187 9.12 -20.41 -0.91
N ASN A 188 7.99 -19.86 -1.37
CA ASN A 188 6.99 -19.20 -0.54
C ASN A 188 7.57 -18.11 0.38
N THR A 189 8.67 -17.48 -0.02
CA THR A 189 9.40 -16.54 0.83
C THR A 189 9.88 -15.33 0.05
N ILE A 190 9.68 -14.14 0.62
CA ILE A 190 10.36 -12.89 0.25
C ILE A 190 11.25 -12.52 1.43
N ASP A 191 12.55 -12.37 1.21
CA ASP A 191 13.49 -12.02 2.29
C ASP A 191 14.23 -10.74 1.94
N CYS A 192 13.75 -9.64 2.50
CA CYS A 192 14.29 -8.30 2.42
C CYS A 192 15.07 -7.91 3.69
N SER A 193 15.37 -8.85 4.58
CA SER A 193 15.95 -8.58 5.91
C SER A 193 17.34 -7.93 5.88
N LYS A 194 18.01 -7.98 4.73
CA LYS A 194 19.35 -7.39 4.51
C LYS A 194 19.30 -5.95 3.99
N LEU A 195 18.12 -5.42 3.69
CA LEU A 195 17.99 -4.02 3.30
C LEU A 195 18.42 -3.12 4.49
N SER A 196 19.07 -2.01 4.19
CA SER A 196 19.66 -1.13 5.19
C SER A 196 19.53 0.31 4.71
N PHE A 197 19.30 1.21 5.66
CA PHE A 197 19.36 2.65 5.44
C PHE A 197 20.70 3.12 4.89
N ALA A 198 21.80 2.49 5.30
CA ALA A 198 23.14 2.79 4.81
C ALA A 198 23.31 2.52 3.30
N SER A 199 22.46 1.66 2.73
CA SER A 199 22.49 1.34 1.31
C SER A 199 21.68 2.33 0.46
N CYS A 200 20.98 3.29 1.08
CA CYS A 200 20.17 4.26 0.36
C CYS A 200 21.04 5.16 -0.55
N PRO A 201 20.73 5.27 -1.86
CA PRO A 201 21.53 6.07 -2.78
C PRO A 201 21.59 7.55 -2.40
N THR A 202 22.79 8.13 -2.45
CA THR A 202 23.01 9.55 -2.17
C THR A 202 23.38 10.38 -3.40
N ASP A 203 23.52 9.74 -4.57
CA ASP A 203 23.93 10.35 -5.83
C ASP A 203 23.13 9.74 -7.00
N GLU A 204 21.81 9.86 -6.93
CA GLU A 204 20.88 9.30 -7.91
C GLU A 204 20.68 10.25 -9.10
N ASP A 205 20.74 9.72 -10.33
CA ASP A 205 20.48 10.49 -11.54
C ASP A 205 18.99 10.43 -11.92
N LEU A 206 18.27 11.48 -11.54
CA LEU A 206 16.85 11.69 -11.87
C LEU A 206 16.65 12.67 -13.03
N SER A 207 17.67 12.87 -13.87
CA SER A 207 17.66 13.89 -14.94
C SER A 207 16.99 13.45 -16.24
N THR A 208 16.47 12.22 -16.35
CA THR A 208 15.92 11.67 -17.60
C THR A 208 16.92 11.81 -18.76
N ASP A 209 18.04 11.07 -18.66
CA ASP A 209 19.14 11.08 -19.62
C ASP A 209 19.71 12.50 -19.90
N GLY A 210 19.73 13.35 -18.87
CA GLY A 210 20.27 14.72 -18.94
C GLY A 210 19.28 15.79 -19.42
N THR A 211 18.03 15.44 -19.69
CA THR A 211 16.97 16.40 -20.07
C THR A 211 16.71 17.43 -18.97
N TYR A 212 16.80 17.01 -17.70
CA TYR A 212 16.61 17.83 -16.50
C TYR A 212 17.88 17.84 -15.65
N PRO A 213 18.96 18.53 -16.08
CA PRO A 213 20.28 18.41 -15.47
C PRO A 213 20.35 18.87 -14.01
N ALA A 214 19.36 19.62 -13.53
CA ALA A 214 19.23 19.99 -12.12
C ALA A 214 18.96 18.78 -11.20
N LEU A 215 18.44 17.67 -11.74
CA LEU A 215 18.05 16.46 -11.01
C LEU A 215 19.12 15.35 -11.07
N LYS A 216 20.35 15.68 -11.46
CA LYS A 216 21.39 14.69 -11.76
C LYS A 216 22.01 14.02 -10.52
N ASN A 217 21.95 14.68 -9.37
CA ASN A 217 22.70 14.29 -8.17
C ASN A 217 21.78 14.34 -6.94
N GLU A 218 20.71 13.53 -6.99
CA GLU A 218 19.70 13.51 -5.93
C GLU A 218 20.10 12.59 -4.78
N ASN A 219 19.92 13.09 -3.56
CA ASN A 219 20.08 12.29 -2.36
C ASN A 219 18.71 11.74 -1.93
N LEU A 220 18.57 10.41 -1.95
CA LEU A 220 17.34 9.70 -1.62
C LEU A 220 17.19 9.43 -0.12
N VAL A 221 18.20 9.74 0.70
CA VAL A 221 18.13 9.56 2.16
C VAL A 221 17.03 10.44 2.73
N LEU A 222 16.11 9.81 3.46
CA LEU A 222 15.13 10.50 4.27
C LEU A 222 15.65 10.65 5.70
N ASN A 223 15.76 11.90 6.17
CA ASN A 223 16.15 12.21 7.53
C ASN A 223 14.98 12.74 8.35
N PHE A 224 15.00 12.47 9.64
CA PHE A 224 14.06 13.06 10.57
C PHE A 224 14.24 14.59 10.60
N PRO A 225 13.15 15.34 10.51
CA PRO A 225 13.16 16.80 10.55
C PRO A 225 13.47 17.38 11.95
N THR A 226 13.94 18.62 11.98
CA THR A 226 13.97 19.47 13.18
C THR A 226 12.71 20.34 13.23
N ALA A 227 12.29 20.76 14.43
CA ALA A 227 11.12 21.62 14.62
C ALA A 227 11.19 22.98 13.89
N THR A 228 12.38 23.42 13.47
CA THR A 228 12.59 24.67 12.72
C THR A 228 12.69 24.47 11.22
N GLY A 229 12.41 23.26 10.71
CA GLY A 229 12.53 22.98 9.27
C GLY A 229 13.96 22.80 8.77
N GLY A 230 14.90 22.34 9.61
CA GLY A 230 16.20 21.75 9.18
C GLY A 230 16.23 20.22 9.30
N LYS A 231 17.30 19.55 8.86
CA LYS A 231 17.45 18.07 8.95
C LYS A 231 18.28 17.68 10.17
N THR A 232 17.90 16.57 10.80
CA THR A 232 18.77 15.86 11.75
C THR A 232 19.68 14.88 11.02
N ASN A 233 20.59 14.23 11.75
CA ASN A 233 21.38 13.10 11.25
C ASN A 233 20.66 11.74 11.44
N VAL A 234 19.42 11.74 11.93
CA VAL A 234 18.65 10.51 12.13
C VAL A 234 18.05 10.12 10.80
N GLN A 235 18.50 9.03 10.19
CA GLN A 235 17.88 8.50 8.98
C GLN A 235 16.61 7.71 9.35
N THR A 236 15.54 7.94 8.61
CA THR A 236 14.21 7.38 8.88
C THR A 236 13.59 6.67 7.69
N GLY A 237 14.26 6.70 6.54
CA GLY A 237 13.83 5.97 5.35
C GLY A 237 14.76 6.18 4.17
N CYS A 238 14.31 5.70 3.03
CA CYS A 238 14.88 5.99 1.72
C CYS A 238 13.75 6.25 0.74
N TYR A 239 13.77 7.39 0.08
CA TYR A 239 12.83 7.70 -0.99
C TYR A 239 13.07 6.77 -2.18
N SER A 240 12.00 6.35 -2.85
CA SER A 240 12.12 5.93 -4.24
C SER A 240 12.35 7.16 -5.15
N PRO A 241 12.84 6.95 -6.39
CA PRO A 241 12.93 8.00 -7.40
C PRO A 241 11.65 8.83 -7.57
N CYS A 242 10.49 8.16 -7.70
CA CYS A 242 9.21 8.87 -7.83
C CYS A 242 8.89 9.70 -6.59
N SER A 243 9.03 9.11 -5.41
CA SER A 243 8.68 9.76 -4.15
C SER A 243 9.57 10.95 -3.85
N LYS A 244 10.86 10.87 -4.20
CA LYS A 244 11.79 12.00 -4.10
C LYS A 244 11.30 13.22 -4.88
N LEU A 245 10.72 12.99 -6.06
CA LEU A 245 10.25 14.04 -6.97
C LEU A 245 8.86 14.58 -6.60
N THR A 246 8.01 13.77 -5.98
CA THR A 246 6.57 14.05 -5.86
C THR A 246 6.07 14.28 -4.43
N ILE A 247 6.78 13.82 -3.39
CA ILE A 247 6.27 13.85 -2.02
C ILE A 247 6.83 15.04 -1.23
N GLY A 248 5.96 16.01 -0.92
CA GLY A 248 6.29 17.28 -0.26
C GLY A 248 6.49 17.22 1.25
N ASN A 249 6.16 16.10 1.90
CA ASN A 249 6.27 15.95 3.35
C ASN A 249 7.71 16.18 3.80
N TRP A 250 7.87 16.98 4.87
CA TRP A 250 9.15 17.38 5.44
C TRP A 250 10.09 18.15 4.47
N GLN A 251 9.62 18.60 3.30
CA GLN A 251 10.47 19.25 2.27
C GLN A 251 10.84 20.74 2.50
N ASN A 252 10.56 21.32 3.68
CA ASN A 252 11.11 22.66 4.04
C ASN A 252 12.56 22.61 4.56
N ILE A 253 13.15 21.43 4.52
CA ILE A 253 14.44 21.05 5.09
C ILE A 253 15.42 20.88 3.94
N PRO A 254 16.63 21.49 3.97
CA PRO A 254 17.43 21.76 2.77
C PRO A 254 17.92 20.47 2.10
N ASN A 255 17.06 19.87 1.28
CA ASN A 255 17.33 19.00 0.16
C ASN A 255 16.08 18.65 -0.69
N PRO A 256 15.25 19.62 -1.13
CA PRO A 256 14.51 19.41 -2.37
C PRO A 256 15.50 19.46 -3.56
N PRO A 257 15.20 18.86 -4.72
CA PRO A 257 15.95 19.12 -5.95
C PRO A 257 15.95 20.61 -6.38
N PHE A 258 15.20 21.47 -5.67
CA PHE A 258 14.94 22.84 -6.06
C PHE A 258 15.54 23.83 -5.09
N THR A 259 16.59 24.50 -5.55
CA THR A 259 17.20 25.67 -4.91
C THR A 259 16.23 26.84 -4.69
N ASN A 260 14.96 26.74 -5.12
CA ASN A 260 13.95 27.81 -5.13
C ASN A 260 12.62 27.48 -4.39
N GLY A 261 12.63 26.52 -3.45
CA GLY A 261 11.48 26.27 -2.57
C GLY A 261 10.82 24.90 -2.74
N PRO A 262 9.72 24.62 -2.02
CA PRO A 262 9.05 23.32 -2.01
C PRO A 262 8.22 23.14 -3.27
N VAL A 263 8.87 22.91 -4.41
CA VAL A 263 8.19 22.54 -5.65
C VAL A 263 8.28 21.03 -5.78
N THR A 264 7.23 20.30 -5.45
CA THR A 264 7.10 18.90 -5.87
C THR A 264 6.55 18.85 -7.28
N TYR A 265 6.92 17.83 -8.05
CA TYR A 265 6.27 17.51 -9.30
C TYR A 265 4.98 16.72 -9.08
N GLN A 266 4.05 16.83 -10.02
CA GLN A 266 3.00 15.83 -10.16
C GLN A 266 3.59 14.56 -10.78
N PRO A 267 3.05 13.36 -10.47
CA PRO A 267 3.49 12.12 -11.09
C PRO A 267 3.47 12.12 -12.62
N SER A 268 2.61 12.93 -13.25
CA SER A 268 2.49 13.10 -14.70
C SER A 268 3.37 14.20 -15.28
N ASP A 269 4.10 14.96 -14.45
CA ASP A 269 4.99 16.01 -14.96
C ASP A 269 6.18 15.37 -15.69
N PRO A 270 6.69 15.96 -16.78
CA PRO A 270 7.77 15.38 -17.58
C PRO A 270 9.04 14.99 -16.81
N GLN A 271 9.31 15.67 -15.69
CA GLN A 271 10.44 15.40 -14.79
C GLN A 271 10.26 14.13 -13.95
N ALA A 272 9.01 13.77 -13.62
CA ALA A 272 8.68 12.67 -12.73
C ALA A 272 8.06 11.48 -13.47
N ASP A 273 7.44 11.68 -14.63
CA ASP A 273 6.63 10.69 -15.33
C ASP A 273 7.38 9.37 -15.56
N TYR A 274 8.62 9.42 -16.02
CA TYR A 274 9.40 8.20 -16.23
C TYR A 274 9.80 7.46 -14.96
N TYR A 275 9.75 8.12 -13.79
CA TYR A 275 10.08 7.53 -12.49
C TYR A 275 8.82 7.10 -11.71
N CYS A 276 7.72 7.80 -11.91
CA CYS A 276 6.42 7.54 -11.28
C CYS A 276 5.47 6.69 -12.12
N CYS A 277 5.72 6.63 -13.42
CA CYS A 277 4.82 6.08 -14.42
C CYS A 277 3.38 6.64 -14.34
N GLY A 278 3.27 7.93 -14.03
CA GLY A 278 2.01 8.57 -13.63
C GLY A 278 1.23 9.29 -14.74
N GLY A 279 1.86 9.53 -15.89
CA GLY A 279 1.26 10.12 -17.08
C GLY A 279 0.90 9.08 -18.15
N ASP A 280 0.87 9.53 -19.40
CA ASP A 280 0.42 8.73 -20.55
C ASP A 280 1.53 7.87 -21.16
N ILE A 281 2.74 7.82 -20.58
CA ILE A 281 3.86 7.00 -21.11
C ILE A 281 3.51 5.51 -21.15
N GLY A 282 2.64 5.07 -20.24
CA GLY A 282 2.19 3.70 -20.12
C GLY A 282 3.26 2.71 -19.63
N PRO A 283 2.87 1.44 -19.39
CA PRO A 283 3.74 0.47 -18.74
C PRO A 283 4.99 0.08 -19.55
N GLU A 284 4.86 -0.02 -20.87
CA GLU A 284 5.98 -0.40 -21.75
C GLU A 284 7.08 0.67 -21.77
N ALA A 285 6.70 1.94 -21.88
CA ALA A 285 7.69 3.02 -21.84
C ALA A 285 8.34 3.14 -20.46
N CYS A 286 7.59 2.93 -19.37
CA CYS A 286 8.19 2.97 -18.03
C CYS A 286 9.20 1.84 -17.82
N ARG A 287 8.87 0.61 -18.24
CA ARG A 287 9.79 -0.56 -18.19
C ARG A 287 11.06 -0.39 -19.02
N ASN A 288 10.99 0.40 -20.10
CA ASN A 288 12.13 0.71 -20.94
C ASN A 288 12.78 2.07 -20.60
N GLY A 289 12.23 2.77 -19.61
CA GLY A 289 12.60 4.13 -19.24
C GLY A 289 13.81 4.21 -18.30
N PRO A 290 14.16 5.40 -17.81
CA PRO A 290 15.28 5.59 -16.89
C PRO A 290 15.06 4.96 -15.50
N VAL A 291 13.82 4.77 -15.03
CA VAL A 291 13.55 4.24 -13.67
C VAL A 291 14.22 2.90 -13.40
N VAL A 292 14.21 1.99 -14.38
CA VAL A 292 14.79 0.65 -14.24
C VAL A 292 16.32 0.65 -14.13
N LYS A 293 16.96 1.78 -14.43
CA LYS A 293 18.41 1.99 -14.37
C LYS A 293 18.86 2.76 -13.13
N THR A 294 17.93 3.13 -12.26
CA THR A 294 18.26 3.87 -11.04
C THR A 294 19.01 2.98 -10.05
N SER A 295 19.94 3.57 -9.31
CA SER A 295 20.68 2.89 -8.24
C SER A 295 19.72 2.34 -7.19
N TYR A 296 18.60 3.02 -6.96
CA TYR A 296 17.52 2.56 -6.10
C TYR A 296 16.89 1.25 -6.59
N VAL A 297 16.49 1.15 -7.86
CA VAL A 297 15.89 -0.09 -8.38
C VAL A 297 16.91 -1.23 -8.36
N GLU A 298 18.16 -0.98 -8.74
CA GLU A 298 19.23 -1.97 -8.64
C GLU A 298 19.45 -2.46 -7.20
N LEU A 299 19.42 -1.54 -6.22
CA LEU A 299 19.52 -1.85 -4.80
C LEU A 299 18.37 -2.77 -4.35
N ILE A 300 17.13 -2.39 -4.66
CA ILE A 300 15.96 -3.17 -4.25
C ILE A 300 16.02 -4.55 -4.88
N HIS A 301 16.25 -4.69 -6.19
CA HIS A 301 16.33 -6.02 -6.82
C HIS A 301 17.49 -6.88 -6.32
N LYS A 302 18.59 -6.26 -5.88
CA LYS A 302 19.72 -6.97 -5.27
C LYS A 302 19.36 -7.60 -3.93
N PHE A 303 18.63 -6.89 -3.07
CA PHE A 303 18.30 -7.36 -1.71
C PHE A 303 16.90 -7.97 -1.58
N CYS A 304 16.01 -7.65 -2.51
CA CYS A 304 14.58 -7.95 -2.55
C CYS A 304 14.14 -8.28 -4.00
N PRO A 305 14.64 -9.35 -4.63
CA PRO A 305 14.39 -9.63 -6.05
C PRO A 305 12.93 -9.99 -6.39
N GLN A 306 12.04 -10.09 -5.39
CA GLN A 306 10.65 -10.54 -5.52
C GLN A 306 9.65 -9.49 -5.00
N THR A 307 10.01 -8.21 -5.17
CA THR A 307 9.33 -7.04 -4.57
C THR A 307 9.31 -5.93 -5.60
N TYR A 308 8.23 -5.16 -5.65
CA TYR A 308 8.17 -3.99 -6.53
C TYR A 308 9.12 -2.88 -6.08
N ALA A 309 9.98 -2.42 -6.98
CA ALA A 309 10.81 -1.23 -6.80
C ALA A 309 10.20 0.02 -7.46
N TYR A 310 9.26 -0.13 -8.40
CA TYR A 310 8.53 0.94 -9.09
C TYR A 310 7.17 0.44 -9.62
N ALA A 311 6.29 1.34 -10.08
CA ALA A 311 4.87 1.06 -10.34
C ALA A 311 4.56 0.00 -11.41
N TYR A 312 5.50 -0.29 -12.32
CA TYR A 312 5.34 -1.31 -13.37
C TYR A 312 6.47 -2.36 -13.33
N ASP A 313 6.87 -2.72 -12.12
CA ASP A 313 7.80 -3.82 -11.80
C ASP A 313 7.03 -5.17 -11.72
N ASP A 314 6.02 -5.33 -12.56
CA ASP A 314 5.04 -6.41 -12.51
C ASP A 314 5.63 -7.81 -12.75
N GLY A 315 6.83 -7.90 -13.33
CA GLY A 315 7.56 -9.14 -13.54
C GLY A 315 8.16 -9.77 -12.27
N THR A 316 8.17 -9.07 -11.14
CA THR A 316 8.93 -9.50 -9.94
C THR A 316 8.09 -9.60 -8.66
N GLY A 317 7.04 -8.79 -8.47
CA GLY A 317 6.39 -8.62 -7.17
C GLY A 317 4.89 -8.96 -7.06
N ASN A 318 4.16 -9.21 -8.15
CA ASN A 318 2.73 -9.55 -8.06
C ASN A 318 2.53 -11.04 -7.82
N PHE A 319 1.90 -11.41 -6.72
CA PHE A 319 1.64 -12.80 -6.39
C PHE A 319 0.15 -13.10 -6.29
N SER A 320 -0.21 -14.34 -6.63
CA SER A 320 -1.56 -14.83 -6.43
C SER A 320 -1.58 -16.20 -5.76
N CYS A 321 -2.29 -16.27 -4.63
CA CYS A 321 -2.47 -17.48 -3.86
C CYS A 321 -3.95 -17.85 -3.77
N PRO A 322 -4.30 -19.14 -3.61
CA PRO A 322 -5.67 -19.56 -3.32
C PRO A 322 -6.22 -18.87 -2.08
N ALA A 323 -7.48 -18.42 -2.13
CA ALA A 323 -8.15 -17.86 -0.96
C ALA A 323 -8.71 -18.96 -0.07
N THR A 324 -7.92 -19.37 0.94
CA THR A 324 -8.26 -20.48 1.85
C THR A 324 -7.89 -20.14 3.29
N ALA A 325 -8.36 -20.94 4.25
CA ALA A 325 -8.00 -20.80 5.66
C ALA A 325 -6.53 -21.23 5.92
N GLU A 326 -5.95 -22.02 5.03
CA GLU A 326 -4.57 -22.50 5.11
C GLU A 326 -3.56 -21.53 4.49
N THR A 327 -4.01 -20.59 3.65
CA THR A 327 -3.18 -19.53 3.06
C THR A 327 -3.00 -18.41 4.08
N ILE A 328 -1.81 -18.35 4.69
CA ILE A 328 -1.46 -17.35 5.71
C ILE A 328 -0.17 -16.65 5.31
N TYR A 329 -0.18 -15.33 5.28
CA TYR A 329 1.02 -14.51 5.10
C TYR A 329 1.60 -14.16 6.47
N GLU A 330 2.79 -14.65 6.80
CA GLU A 330 3.54 -14.22 7.98
C GLU A 330 4.57 -13.16 7.57
N VAL A 331 4.36 -11.91 7.99
CA VAL A 331 5.25 -10.78 7.74
C VAL A 331 6.03 -10.47 9.01
N THR A 332 7.36 -10.49 8.94
CA THR A 332 8.22 -10.06 10.05
C THR A 332 8.95 -8.79 9.65
N PHE A 333 8.79 -7.70 10.41
CA PHE A 333 9.54 -6.46 10.22
C PHE A 333 10.75 -6.41 11.17
N PHE A 334 11.93 -6.10 10.66
CA PHE A 334 13.19 -6.03 11.41
C PHE A 334 13.63 -4.59 11.66
N CYS A 335 14.58 -4.42 12.60
CA CYS A 335 15.13 -3.10 12.88
C CYS A 335 15.76 -2.53 11.60
N PRO A 336 15.64 -1.22 11.34
CA PRO A 336 16.43 -0.59 10.31
C PRO A 336 17.92 -0.79 10.64
N LEU A 337 18.67 -1.38 9.72
CA LEU A 337 20.12 -1.46 9.83
C LEU A 337 20.67 -0.06 9.52
N VAL A 338 21.22 0.62 10.53
CA VAL A 338 22.01 1.85 10.34
C VAL A 338 23.48 1.46 10.18
N ALA A 339 24.26 2.23 9.41
CA ALA A 339 25.72 2.06 9.41
C ALA A 339 26.27 2.45 10.80
N ASP A 340 27.15 1.62 11.34
CA ASP A 340 27.99 1.95 12.50
C ASP A 340 28.95 3.12 12.19
#